data_AF-X1EJG5-F1
#
_entry.id   AF-X1EJG5-F1
#
_cell.length_a   1.000
_cell.length_b   1.000
_cell.length_c   1.000
_cell.angle_alpha   90.00
_cell.angle_beta   90.00
_cell.angle_gamma   90.00
#
_symmetry.space_group_name_H-M   'P 1'
#
loop_
_entity.id
_entity.type
_entity.pdbx_description
1 polymer ?
#
loop_
_entity_poly.entity_id
_entity_poly.type
_entity_poly.pdbx_seq_one_letter_code
_entity_poly.pdbx_strand_id
1 'polypeptide(L)'
;TPDAERKHRVNCLIRYADSSVLLEEPIINRASKLKEIGFGAYDAVHLACAEHCDADVFLTTDDKLLRLARENSRQFKIKVYNPLIWLKEVIENEYRNYDS
;
A
#
# COMPACT_ATOMS: atom_id res chain seq x y z
N THR A 1 9.00 -19.13 19.12
CA THR A 1 8.28 -20.21 18.39
C THR A 1 7.50 -19.56 17.26
N PRO A 2 7.72 -19.92 15.98
CA PRO A 2 6.88 -19.43 14.89
C PRO A 2 5.46 -19.96 15.13
N ASP A 3 4.52 -19.03 15.29
CA ASP A 3 3.17 -19.31 15.75
C ASP A 3 2.34 -19.90 14.59
N ALA A 4 1.95 -21.16 14.71
CA ALA A 4 1.23 -21.90 13.67
C ALA A 4 -0.11 -21.22 13.31
N GLU A 5 -0.74 -20.55 14.27
CA GLU A 5 -1.97 -19.79 14.07
C GLU A 5 -1.70 -18.54 13.21
N ARG A 6 -0.62 -17.78 13.47
CA ARG A 6 -0.21 -16.67 12.59
C ARG A 6 0.01 -17.13 11.15
N LYS A 7 0.69 -18.27 10.94
CA LYS A 7 0.92 -18.82 9.60
C LYS A 7 -0.40 -19.22 8.92
N HIS A 8 -1.31 -19.86 9.66
CA HIS A 8 -2.63 -20.22 9.14
C HIS A 8 -3.44 -18.99 8.73
N ARG A 9 -3.46 -17.95 9.57
CA ARG A 9 -4.14 -16.68 9.27
C ARG A 9 -3.60 -16.01 8.01
N VAL A 10 -2.28 -15.96 7.85
CA VAL A 10 -1.64 -15.41 6.64
C VAL A 10 -2.04 -16.21 5.40
N ASN A 11 -2.01 -17.55 5.47
CA ASN A 11 -2.44 -18.40 4.36
C ASN A 11 -3.90 -18.19 3.97
N CYS A 12 -4.79 -17.97 4.94
CA CYS A 12 -6.19 -17.65 4.66
C CYS A 12 -6.33 -16.29 3.98
N LEU A 13 -5.53 -15.29 4.39
CA LEU A 13 -5.55 -13.95 3.82
C LEU A 13 -5.04 -13.93 2.36
N ILE A 14 -3.98 -14.69 2.08
CA ILE A 14 -3.40 -14.80 0.73
C ILE A 14 -4.42 -15.28 -0.31
N ARG A 15 -5.42 -16.08 0.09
CA ARG A 15 -6.48 -16.56 -0.83
C ARG A 15 -7.35 -15.44 -1.40
N TYR A 16 -7.37 -14.28 -0.76
CA TYR A 16 -8.10 -13.10 -1.24
C TYR A 16 -7.23 -12.18 -2.09
N ALA A 17 -5.94 -12.47 -2.25
CA ALA A 17 -5.06 -11.69 -3.11
C ALA A 17 -5.33 -12.06 -4.57
N ASP A 18 -5.61 -11.05 -5.39
CA ASP A 18 -5.85 -11.22 -6.82
C ASP A 18 -4.52 -11.49 -7.59
N SER A 19 -3.45 -10.81 -7.16
CA SER A 19 -2.15 -10.88 -7.82
C SER A 19 -1.01 -10.97 -6.80
N SER A 20 0.07 -11.68 -7.17
CA SER A 20 1.34 -11.68 -6.44
C SER A 20 2.43 -10.96 -7.22
N VAL A 21 3.17 -10.08 -6.56
CA VAL A 21 4.26 -9.32 -7.18
C VAL A 21 5.59 -9.98 -6.82
N LEU A 22 6.38 -10.36 -7.82
CA LEU A 22 7.75 -10.85 -7.61
C LEU A 22 8.70 -9.67 -7.40
N LEU A 23 9.59 -9.77 -6.41
CA LEU A 23 10.57 -8.72 -6.15
C LEU A 23 11.72 -8.78 -7.17
N GLU A 24 11.60 -7.99 -8.22
CA GLU A 24 12.62 -7.83 -9.24
C GLU A 24 13.55 -6.64 -8.94
N GLU A 25 14.71 -6.59 -9.61
CA GLU A 25 15.67 -5.48 -9.50
C GLU A 25 15.07 -4.07 -9.59
N PRO A 26 14.13 -3.74 -10.52
CA PRO A 26 13.52 -2.41 -10.55
C PRO A 26 12.76 -2.06 -9.26
N ILE A 27 12.07 -3.01 -8.66
CA ILE A 27 11.33 -2.83 -7.40
C ILE A 27 12.31 -2.62 -6.26
N ILE A 28 13.38 -3.41 -6.18
CA ILE A 28 14.41 -3.31 -5.13
C ILE A 28 15.14 -1.96 -5.22
N ASN A 29 15.47 -1.51 -6.43
CA ASN A 29 16.10 -0.22 -6.67
C ASN A 29 15.17 0.92 -6.26
N ARG A 30 13.87 0.81 -6.57
CA ARG A 30 12.89 1.81 -6.14
C ARG A 30 12.70 1.82 -4.62
N ALA A 31 12.61 0.65 -3.99
CA ALA A 31 12.52 0.52 -2.54
C ALA A 31 13.73 1.13 -1.84
N SER A 32 14.94 0.97 -2.39
CA SER A 32 16.15 1.61 -1.85
C SER A 32 16.04 3.14 -1.83
N LYS A 33 15.53 3.75 -2.90
CA LYS A 33 15.28 5.21 -2.96
C LYS A 33 14.23 5.66 -1.93
N LEU A 34 13.16 4.88 -1.74
CA LEU A 34 12.14 5.18 -0.73
C LEU A 34 12.72 5.06 0.69
N LYS A 35 13.61 4.09 0.93
CA LYS A 35 14.30 3.96 2.20
C LYS A 35 15.18 5.17 2.52
N GLU A 36 15.86 5.74 1.51
CA GLU A 36 16.64 6.98 1.66
C GLU A 36 15.78 8.20 2.05
N ILE A 37 14.51 8.21 1.64
CA ILE A 37 13.52 9.25 2.02
C ILE A 37 13.07 9.08 3.49
N GLY A 38 13.29 7.92 4.10
CA GLY A 38 12.96 7.63 5.50
C GLY A 38 11.86 6.60 5.70
N PHE A 39 11.39 5.92 4.65
CA PHE A 39 10.45 4.80 4.79
C PHE A 39 11.14 3.57 5.41
N GLY A 40 10.39 2.81 6.19
CA GLY A 40 10.85 1.51 6.71
C GLY A 40 11.17 0.55 5.57
N ALA A 41 12.10 -0.39 5.78
CA ALA A 41 12.54 -1.29 4.70
C ALA A 41 11.39 -2.10 4.07
N TYR A 42 10.45 -2.60 4.89
CA TYR A 42 9.28 -3.32 4.39
C TYR A 42 8.27 -2.38 3.72
N ASP A 43 8.03 -1.19 4.28
CA ASP A 43 7.11 -0.21 3.72
C ASP A 43 7.57 0.28 2.34
N ALA A 44 8.87 0.54 2.22
CA ALA A 44 9.51 0.92 0.97
C ALA A 44 9.34 -0.14 -0.12
N VAL A 45 9.46 -1.43 0.23
CA VAL A 45 9.21 -2.53 -0.71
C VAL A 45 7.75 -2.58 -1.12
N HIS A 46 6.81 -2.51 -0.17
CA HIS A 46 5.38 -2.54 -0.49
C HIS A 46 4.93 -1.36 -1.36
N LEU A 47 5.43 -0.15 -1.06
CA LEU A 47 5.16 1.04 -1.87
C LEU A 47 5.76 0.91 -3.28
N ALA A 48 6.99 0.40 -3.40
CA ALA A 48 7.61 0.16 -4.69
C ALA A 48 6.84 -0.89 -5.51
N CYS A 49 6.35 -1.96 -4.89
CA CYS A 49 5.50 -2.95 -5.55
C CYS A 49 4.21 -2.32 -6.06
N ALA A 50 3.55 -1.51 -5.23
CA ALA A 50 2.29 -0.88 -5.59
C ALA A 50 2.47 0.15 -6.73
N GLU A 51 3.58 0.91 -6.71
CA GLU A 51 3.95 1.79 -7.82
C GLU A 51 4.33 1.02 -9.09
N HIS A 52 4.98 -0.14 -8.97
CA HIS A 52 5.34 -0.99 -10.12
C HIS A 52 4.13 -1.63 -10.79
N CYS A 53 3.08 -1.94 -10.02
CA CYS A 53 1.83 -2.50 -10.54
C CYS A 53 0.82 -1.43 -10.98
N ASP A 54 1.22 -0.16 -11.02
CA ASP A 54 0.35 0.99 -11.31
C ASP A 54 -0.94 1.00 -10.46
N ALA A 55 -0.84 0.62 -9.19
CA ALA A 55 -1.99 0.63 -8.30
C ALA A 55 -2.49 2.07 -8.04
N ASP A 56 -3.81 2.27 -8.09
CA ASP A 56 -4.42 3.60 -7.89
C ASP A 56 -4.24 4.11 -6.45
N VAL A 57 -4.32 3.18 -5.49
CA VAL A 57 -4.26 3.49 -4.06
C VAL A 57 -3.54 2.39 -3.28
N PHE A 58 -2.70 2.81 -2.36
CA PHE A 58 -2.11 1.96 -1.32
C PHE A 58 -2.82 2.23 0.01
N LEU A 59 -3.44 1.19 0.58
CA LEU A 59 -4.18 1.29 1.83
C LEU A 59 -3.36 0.77 3.00
N THR A 60 -3.23 1.58 4.06
CA THR A 60 -2.54 1.18 5.29
C THR A 60 -3.19 1.78 6.53
N THR A 61 -3.07 1.09 7.66
CA THR A 61 -3.50 1.59 8.98
C THR A 61 -2.35 2.18 9.79
N ASP A 62 -1.12 2.21 9.27
CA ASP A 62 0.03 2.77 9.99
C ASP A 62 0.09 4.29 9.82
N ASP A 63 -0.15 5.02 10.91
CA ASP A 63 -0.14 6.48 10.93
C ASP A 63 1.24 7.07 10.59
N LYS A 64 2.34 6.39 10.91
CA LYS A 64 3.69 6.86 10.55
C LYS A 64 3.90 6.79 9.05
N LEU A 65 3.48 5.69 8.43
CA LEU A 65 3.55 5.51 6.97
C LEU A 65 2.65 6.54 6.28
N LEU A 66 1.41 6.72 6.76
CA LEU A 66 0.49 7.73 6.23
C LEU A 66 1.07 9.14 6.30
N ARG A 67 1.70 9.50 7.42
CA ARG A 67 2.32 10.81 7.59
C ARG A 67 3.50 11.00 6.63
N LEU A 68 4.44 10.05 6.60
CA LEU A 68 5.60 10.09 5.70
C LEU A 68 5.17 10.15 4.23
N ALA A 69 4.14 9.40 3.86
CA ALA A 69 3.57 9.42 2.52
C ALA A 69 2.99 10.79 2.17
N ARG A 70 2.25 11.43 3.08
CA ARG A 70 1.72 12.78 2.84
C ARG A 70 2.85 13.81 2.68
N GLU A 71 3.84 13.77 3.57
CA GLU A 71 5.01 14.66 3.56
C GLU A 71 5.83 14.51 2.27
N ASN A 72 5.91 13.29 1.72
CA ASN A 72 6.70 12.96 0.54
C ASN A 72 5.84 12.67 -0.70
N SER A 73 4.59 13.13 -0.74
CA SER A 73 3.61 12.84 -1.80
C SER A 73 4.06 13.21 -3.22
N ARG A 74 5.05 14.09 -3.36
CA ARG A 74 5.65 14.46 -4.66
C ARG A 74 6.73 13.48 -5.14
N GLN A 75 7.19 12.56 -4.28
CA GLN A 75 8.31 11.66 -4.55
C GLN A 75 7.89 10.30 -5.12
N PHE A 76 6.59 9.97 -5.09
CA PHE A 76 6.03 8.73 -5.61
C PHE A 76 4.63 8.97 -6.19
N LYS A 77 4.24 8.13 -7.14
CA LYS A 77 3.02 8.36 -7.95
C LYS A 77 1.73 7.81 -7.32
N ILE A 78 1.85 6.90 -6.35
CA ILE A 78 0.70 6.23 -5.74
C ILE A 78 0.09 7.05 -4.61
N LYS A 79 -1.24 7.05 -4.50
CA LYS A 79 -1.91 7.67 -3.36
C LYS A 79 -1.91 6.72 -2.18
N VAL A 80 -1.60 7.22 -0.98
CA VAL A 80 -1.57 6.41 0.24
C VAL A 80 -2.65 6.89 1.20
N TYR A 81 -3.57 6.00 1.58
CA TYR A 81 -4.72 6.35 2.42
C TYR A 81 -4.97 5.34 3.53
N ASN A 82 -5.67 5.81 4.56
CA ASN A 82 -6.28 4.93 5.54
C ASN A 82 -7.51 4.27 4.91
N PRO A 83 -7.70 2.93 5.04
CA PRO A 83 -8.85 2.22 4.48
C PRO A 83 -10.20 2.87 4.80
N LEU A 84 -10.39 3.37 6.03
CA LEU A 84 -11.66 3.98 6.45
C LEU A 84 -11.91 5.33 5.77
N ILE A 85 -10.85 6.13 5.62
CA ILE A 85 -10.93 7.44 4.95
C ILE A 85 -11.22 7.23 3.46
N TRP A 86 -10.50 6.29 2.83
CA TRP A 86 -10.70 5.97 1.42
C TRP A 86 -12.08 5.40 1.16
N LEU A 87 -12.56 4.46 2.00
CA LEU A 87 -13.89 3.88 1.85
C LEU A 87 -14.99 4.94 1.92
N LYS A 88 -14.88 5.90 2.85
CA LYS A 88 -15.81 7.01 2.93
C LYS A 88 -15.82 7.84 1.64
N GLU A 89 -14.65 8.18 1.10
CA GLU A 89 -14.52 8.94 -0.15
C GLU A 89 -15.12 8.19 -1.34
N VAL A 90 -14.86 6.88 -1.46
CA VAL A 90 -15.42 6.04 -2.52
C VAL A 90 -16.95 6.01 -2.44
N ILE A 91 -17.50 5.78 -1.25
CA ILE A 91 -18.95 5.74 -1.03
C ILE A 91 -19.59 7.10 -1.37
N GLU A 92 -19.02 8.21 -0.89
CA GLU A 92 -19.54 9.55 -1.18
C GLU A 92 -19.48 9.89 -2.68
N ASN A 93 -18.42 9.47 -3.37
CA ASN A 93 -18.29 9.66 -4.81
C ASN A 93 -19.32 8.82 -5.60
N GLU A 94 -19.58 7.58 -5.18
CA GLU A 94 -20.62 6.75 -5.80
C GLU A 94 -22.01 7.38 -5.66
N TYR A 95 -22.36 7.90 -4.48
CA TYR A 95 -23.64 8.61 -4.29
C TYR A 95 -23.74 9.87 -5.15
N ARG A 96 -22.66 10.64 -5.28
CA ARG A 96 -22.66 11.84 -6.13
C ARG A 96 -22.86 11.52 -7.61
N ASN A 97 -22.29 10.41 -8.08
CA ASN A 97 -22.46 9.95 -9.46
C ASN A 97 -23.88 9.42 -9.75
N TYR A 98 -24.64 9.05 -8.73
CA TYR A 98 -26.02 8.60 -8.88
C TYR A 98 -27.03 9.76 -8.94
N ASP A 99 -26.71 10.90 -8.28
CA ASP A 99 -27.52 12.12 -8.28
C ASP A 99 -27.21 13.08 -9.47
N SER A 100 -26.37 12.67 -10.43
CA SER A 100 -25.97 13.43 -11.63
C SER A 100 -26.48 12.79 -12.91
#